data_AF-A0A1Q6ZD54-F1
#
_entry.id   AF-A0A1Q6ZD54-F1
#
_cell.length_a   1.000
_cell.length_b   1.000
_cell.length_c   1.000
_cell.angle_alpha   90.00
_cell.angle_beta   90.00
_cell.angle_gamma   90.00
#
_symmetry.space_group_name_H-M   'P 1'
#
loop_
_entity.id
_entity.type
_entity.pdbx_description
1 polymer ?
#
loop_
_entity_poly.entity_id
_entity_poly.type
_entity_poly.pdbx_seq_one_letter_code
_entity_poly.pdbx_strand_id
1 'polypeptide(L)' 'MTPTYRMPNPQRLYDEATAADLRNALSAARCSAELAGMQTDEFVVRELLLTVIQQIDRATAAARRLS' A
#
# COMPACT_ATOMS: atom_id res chain seq x y z
N MET A 1 20.91 26.70 28.53
CA MET A 1 19.66 26.74 27.74
C MET A 1 19.60 25.48 26.90
N THR A 2 18.56 24.66 27.07
CA THR A 2 18.35 23.43 26.30
C THR A 2 17.67 23.81 24.98
N PRO A 3 18.14 23.33 23.82
CA PRO A 3 17.51 23.67 22.54
C PRO A 3 16.06 23.18 22.53
N THR A 4 15.14 24.10 22.23
CA THR A 4 13.69 23.86 22.18
C THR A 4 13.27 23.09 20.92
N TYR A 5 14.14 23.08 19.89
CA TYR A 5 13.94 22.36 18.64
C TYR A 5 14.86 21.13 18.58
N ARG A 6 14.25 19.93 18.52
CA ARG A 6 14.96 18.71 18.11
C ARG A 6 14.82 18.58 16.60
N MET A 7 15.95 18.50 15.90
CA MET A 7 15.93 18.10 14.49
C MET A 7 15.22 16.75 14.37
N PRO A 8 14.32 16.58 13.38
CA PRO A 8 13.70 15.29 13.11
C PRO A 8 14.78 14.24 12.86
N ASN A 9 14.58 13.03 13.38
CA ASN A 9 15.46 11.91 13.06
C ASN A 9 15.35 11.62 11.54
N PRO A 10 16.44 11.76 10.77
CA PRO A 10 16.41 11.56 9.31
C PRO A 10 16.00 10.14 8.93
N GLN A 11 16.35 9.14 9.74
CA GLN A 11 15.92 7.75 9.52
C GLN A 11 14.39 7.63 9.59
N ARG A 12 13.78 8.29 10.59
CA ARG A 12 12.32 8.27 10.78
C ARG A 12 11.59 8.89 9.58
N LEU A 13 12.14 9.98 9.02
CA LEU A 13 11.57 10.60 7.81
C LEU A 13 11.66 9.68 6.59
N TYR A 14 12.78 8.95 6.44
CA TYR A 14 12.95 7.96 5.38
C TYR A 14 11.98 6.79 5.51
N ASP A 15 11.81 6.27 6.73
CA ASP A 15 10.88 5.17 7.00
C ASP A 15 9.42 5.59 6.72
N GLU A 16 9.03 6.80 7.14
CA GLU A 16 7.71 7.39 6.87
C GLU A 16 7.44 7.57 5.36
N ALA A 17 8.43 8.06 4.61
CA ALA A 17 8.34 8.22 3.15
C ALA A 17 8.21 6.86 2.46
N THR A 18 9.01 5.88 2.86
CA THR A 18 8.96 4.51 2.33
C THR A 18 7.60 3.87 2.60
N ALA A 19 7.04 4.05 3.81
CA ALA A 19 5.71 3.57 4.14
C ALA A 19 4.60 4.27 3.35
N ALA A 20 4.76 5.56 3.02
CA ALA A 20 3.84 6.28 2.14
C ALA A 20 3.88 5.74 0.71
N ASP A 21 5.07 5.56 0.13
CA ASP A 21 5.25 5.02 -1.21
C ASP A 21 4.67 3.61 -1.34
N LEU A 22 4.90 2.76 -0.34
CA LEU A 22 4.36 1.40 -0.32
C LEU A 22 2.82 1.40 -0.27
N ARG A 23 2.20 2.27 0.54
CA ARG A 23 0.73 2.42 0.57
C ARG A 23 0.16 2.92 -0.75
N ASN A 24 0.85 3.86 -1.41
CA ASN A 24 0.44 4.38 -2.72
C ASN A 24 0.52 3.28 -3.78
N ALA A 25 1.61 2.52 -3.82
CA ALA A 25 1.79 1.40 -4.75
C ALA A 25 0.72 0.32 -4.56
N LEU A 26 0.42 -0.07 -3.32
CA LEU A 26 -0.64 -1.04 -3.02
C LEU A 26 -2.03 -0.53 -3.43
N SER A 27 -2.31 0.76 -3.21
CA SER A 27 -3.58 1.38 -3.63
C SER A 27 -3.73 1.38 -5.16
N ALA A 28 -2.65 1.70 -5.89
CA ALA A 28 -2.64 1.65 -7.35
C ALA A 28 -2.80 0.22 -7.88
N ALA A 29 -2.12 -0.76 -7.28
CA ALA A 29 -2.26 -2.17 -7.63
C ALA A 29 -3.69 -2.67 -7.41
N ARG A 30 -4.30 -2.28 -6.29
CA ARG A 30 -5.70 -2.61 -6.00
C ARG A 30 -6.65 -2.06 -7.05
N CYS A 31 -6.54 -0.76 -7.34
CA CYS A 31 -7.36 -0.10 -8.35
C CYS A 31 -7.21 -0.76 -9.73
N SER A 32 -5.98 -1.11 -10.09
CA SER A 32 -5.69 -1.81 -11.36
C SER A 32 -6.33 -3.20 -11.41
N ALA A 33 -6.28 -3.96 -10.32
CA ALA A 33 -6.91 -5.28 -10.24
C ALA A 33 -8.44 -5.20 -10.31
N GLU A 34 -9.05 -4.19 -9.67
CA GLU A 34 -10.49 -3.93 -9.80
C GLU A 34 -10.88 -3.59 -11.24
N LEU A 35 -10.13 -2.68 -11.87
CA LEU A 35 -10.39 -2.28 -13.25
C LEU A 35 -10.28 -3.48 -14.21
N ALA A 36 -9.24 -4.31 -14.06
CA ALA A 36 -9.10 -5.54 -14.82
C ALA A 36 -10.28 -6.51 -14.57
N GLY A 37 -10.75 -6.60 -13.32
CA GLY A 37 -11.87 -7.45 -12.92
C GLY A 37 -13.22 -6.99 -13.48
N MET A 38 -13.37 -5.69 -13.75
CA MET A 38 -14.56 -5.13 -14.40
C MET A 38 -14.55 -5.33 -15.92
N GLN A 39 -13.38 -5.46 -16.54
CA GLN A 39 -13.22 -5.59 -18.00
C GLN A 39 -13.17 -7.04 -18.48
N THR A 40 -12.96 -8.00 -17.58
CA THR A 40 -12.86 -9.43 -17.95
C THR A 40 -14.24 -10.11 -18.00
N ASP A 41 -14.50 -10.82 -19.10
CA ASP A 41 -15.65 -11.73 -19.22
C ASP A 41 -15.31 -13.18 -18.79
N GLU A 42 -14.02 -13.46 -18.56
CA GLU A 42 -13.56 -14.78 -18.13
C GLU A 42 -13.74 -14.97 -16.61
N PHE A 43 -14.58 -15.93 -16.23
CA PHE A 43 -14.86 -16.27 -14.82
C PHE A 43 -13.60 -16.60 -14.02
N VAL A 44 -12.70 -17.40 -14.58
CA VAL A 44 -11.45 -17.82 -13.90
C VAL A 44 -10.55 -16.61 -13.63
N VAL A 45 -10.40 -15.71 -14.60
CA VAL A 45 -9.60 -14.48 -14.45
C VAL A 45 -10.20 -13.60 -13.36
N ARG A 46 -11.53 -13.47 -13.30
CA ARG A 46 -12.22 -12.72 -12.25
C ARG A 46 -11.95 -13.28 -10.85
N GLU A 47 -12.04 -14.60 -10.66
CA GLU A 47 -11.77 -15.24 -9.36
C GLU A 47 -10.30 -15.09 -8.92
N LEU A 48 -9.37 -15.18 -9.88
CA LEU A 48 -7.95 -14.91 -9.61
C LEU A 48 -7.72 -13.46 -9.20
N LEU A 49 -8.36 -12.49 -9.88
CA LEU A 49 -8.27 -11.07 -9.52
C LEU A 49 -8.87 -10.77 -8.15
N LEU A 50 -9.99 -11.40 -7.78
CA LEU A 50 -10.54 -11.30 -6.42
C LEU A 50 -9.54 -11.80 -5.37
N THR A 51 -8.86 -12.91 -5.65
CA THR A 51 -7.82 -13.44 -4.76
C THR A 51 -6.62 -12.48 -4.66
N VAL A 52 -6.19 -11.90 -5.78
CA VAL A 52 -5.13 -10.87 -5.81
C VAL A 52 -5.52 -9.67 -4.96
N ILE A 53 -6.74 -9.15 -5.11
CA ILE A 53 -7.27 -8.04 -4.31
C ILE A 53 -7.21 -8.38 -2.81
N GLN A 54 -7.61 -9.59 -2.41
CA GLN A 54 -7.52 -10.01 -1.00
C GLN A 54 -6.07 -10.01 -0.48
N GLN A 55 -5.08 -10.42 -1.30
CA GLN A 55 -3.68 -10.34 -0.90
C GLN A 55 -3.19 -8.90 -0.80
N ILE A 56 -3.61 -8.02 -1.72
CA ILE A 56 -3.28 -6.58 -1.66
C ILE A 56 -3.88 -5.94 -0.40
N ASP A 57 -5.12 -6.28 -0.03
CA ASP A 57 -5.77 -5.78 1.17
C ASP A 57 -5.03 -6.24 2.44
N ARG A 58 -4.57 -7.49 2.48
CA ARG A 58 -3.70 -8.00 3.56
C ARG A 58 -2.37 -7.27 3.63
N ALA A 59 -1.70 -7.08 2.48
CA ALA A 59 -0.46 -6.33 2.41
C ALA A 59 -0.63 -4.88 2.86
N THR A 60 -1.75 -4.25 2.50
CA THR A 60 -2.11 -2.89 2.93
C THR A 60 -2.32 -2.83 4.44
N ALA A 61 -3.00 -3.82 5.02
CA ALA A 61 -3.19 -3.91 6.47
C ALA A 61 -1.85 -4.11 7.21
N ALA A 62 -0.92 -4.89 6.65
CA ALA A 62 0.42 -5.06 7.20
C ALA A 62 1.25 -3.76 7.10
N ALA A 63 1.20 -3.08 5.95
CA ALA A 63 1.89 -1.82 5.71
C ALA A 63 1.50 -0.71 6.70
N ARG A 64 0.21 -0.64 7.05
CA ARG A 64 -0.30 0.31 8.06
C ARG A 64 0.31 0.11 9.46
N ARG A 65 0.94 -1.03 9.74
CA ARG A 65 1.61 -1.30 11.01
C ARG A 65 3.09 -0.88 11.03
N LEU A 66 3.62 -0.42 9.88
CA LEU A 66 5.02 0.03 9.73
C LEU A 66 5.20 1.54 9.97
N SER A 67 4.10 2.28 10.08
CA SER A 67 4.04 3.72 10.39
C SER A 67 3.48 3.93 11.79
#